data_AF-A0A9P5NFN0-F1
#
_entry.id   AF-A0A9P5NFN0-F1
#
_cell.length_a   1.000
_cell.length_b   1.000
_cell.length_c   1.000
_cell.angle_alpha   90.00
_cell.angle_beta   90.00
_cell.angle_gamma   90.00
#
_symmetry.space_group_name_H-M   'P 1'
#
loop_
_entity.id
_entity.type
_entity.pdbx_description
1 polymer ?
#
loop_
_entity_poly.entity_id
_entity_poly.type
_entity_poly.pdbx_seq_one_letter_code
_entity_poly.pdbx_strand_id
1 'polypeptide(L)'
;MDLWDWKELKAKIAQMGLRNSLLVASMLTASTSQILGNNECFEPYTSNIYTHCILTGEFQVVCPWLLCELVTLGLWDDNMKNMIIAHNGSMQNIPSIPTDVKAIYKTIWEISQKKVLDLAADQGAFIC
;
A
#
# COMPACT_ATOMS: atom_id res chain seq x y z
N MET A 1 22.37 7.12 15.26
CA MET A 1 22.90 5.75 15.18
C MET A 1 22.35 5.19 13.89
N ASP A 2 23.23 4.81 12.95
CA ASP A 2 22.77 4.14 11.73
C ASP A 2 22.24 2.75 12.08
N LEU A 3 21.19 2.30 11.39
CA LEU A 3 20.54 1.00 11.65
C LEU A 3 21.48 -0.19 11.35
N TRP A 4 22.42 0.00 10.42
CA TRP A 4 23.35 -1.03 9.93
C TRP A 4 24.79 -0.51 9.85
N ASP A 5 25.78 -1.38 10.07
CA ASP A 5 27.20 -1.04 9.91
C ASP A 5 27.65 -1.22 8.44
N TRP A 6 27.56 -0.13 7.68
CA TRP A 6 28.02 -0.07 6.30
C TRP A 6 29.55 -0.15 6.14
N LYS A 7 30.33 0.14 7.18
CA LYS A 7 31.80 0.12 7.09
C LYS A 7 32.30 -1.32 7.07
N GLU A 8 31.77 -2.16 7.95
CA GLU A 8 32.09 -3.59 7.98
C GLU A 8 31.69 -4.27 6.66
N LEU A 9 30.50 -3.96 6.14
CA LEU A 9 30.02 -4.53 4.88
C LEU A 9 30.95 -4.16 3.69
N LYS A 10 31.36 -2.89 3.59
CA LYS A 10 32.30 -2.44 2.55
C LYS A 10 33.66 -3.12 2.65
N ALA A 11 34.15 -3.38 3.88
CA ALA A 11 35.40 -4.11 4.08
C ALA A 11 35.31 -5.56 3.57
N LYS A 12 34.18 -6.25 3.81
CA LYS A 12 33.94 -7.61 3.29
C LYS A 12 33.86 -7.64 1.77
N ILE A 13 33.16 -6.67 1.17
CA ILE A 13 33.06 -6.53 -0.29
C ILE A 13 34.44 -6.30 -0.92
N ALA A 14 35.31 -5.51 -0.29
CA ALA A 14 36.67 -5.28 -0.79
C ALA A 14 37.54 -6.56 -0.80
N GLN A 15 37.29 -7.50 0.12
CA GLN A 15 38.05 -8.75 0.21
C GLN A 15 37.55 -9.84 -0.74
N MET A 16 36.23 -10.02 -0.84
CA MET A 16 35.61 -11.15 -1.55
C MET A 16 34.92 -10.75 -2.87
N GLY A 17 34.71 -9.46 -3.10
CA GLY A 17 33.92 -8.94 -4.22
C GLY A 17 32.42 -9.20 -4.08
N LEU A 18 31.67 -8.85 -5.13
CA LEU A 18 30.25 -9.15 -5.29
C LEU A 18 30.05 -10.13 -6.44
N ARG A 19 29.06 -11.01 -6.32
CA ARG A 19 28.72 -11.97 -7.37
C ARG A 19 27.90 -11.35 -8.51
N ASN A 20 26.98 -10.45 -8.17
CA ASN A 20 26.04 -9.81 -9.09
C ASN A 20 26.40 -8.33 -9.25
N SER A 21 26.17 -7.77 -10.44
CA SER A 21 26.39 -6.35 -10.73
C SER A 21 25.30 -5.45 -10.14
N LEU A 22 24.04 -5.91 -10.21
CA LEU A 22 22.83 -5.23 -9.70
C LEU A 22 22.06 -6.22 -8.82
N LEU A 23 21.32 -5.72 -7.82
CA LEU A 23 20.69 -6.58 -6.80
C LEU A 23 19.22 -6.28 -6.57
N VAL A 24 18.82 -5.01 -6.65
CA VAL A 24 17.49 -4.59 -6.20
C VAL A 24 16.82 -3.79 -7.30
N ALA A 25 15.64 -4.24 -7.71
CA ALA A 25 14.76 -3.51 -8.61
C ALA A 25 13.31 -3.75 -8.16
N SER A 26 12.56 -2.67 -7.94
CA SER A 26 11.15 -2.72 -7.62
C SER A 26 10.33 -2.80 -8.91
N MET A 27 9.87 -3.99 -9.27
CA MET A 27 9.02 -4.23 -10.44
C MET A 27 7.53 -4.11 -10.12
N LEU A 28 6.68 -4.01 -11.14
CA LEU A 28 5.24 -4.14 -10.97
C LEU A 28 4.90 -5.56 -10.52
N THR A 29 4.09 -5.69 -9.46
CA THR A 29 3.75 -6.99 -8.85
C THR A 29 2.27 -7.34 -9.00
N ALA A 30 1.55 -6.79 -9.98
CA ALA A 30 0.09 -6.93 -10.12
C ALA A 30 -0.41 -8.37 -9.89
N SER A 31 0.09 -9.35 -10.66
CA SER A 31 -0.38 -10.74 -10.55
C SER A 31 0.04 -11.43 -9.25
N THR A 32 1.27 -11.22 -8.78
CA THR A 32 1.77 -11.89 -7.58
C THR A 32 1.18 -11.29 -6.30
N SER A 33 1.02 -9.96 -6.26
CA SER A 33 0.31 -9.25 -5.19
C SER A 33 -1.14 -9.70 -5.11
N GLN A 34 -1.83 -9.87 -6.25
CA GLN A 34 -3.20 -10.37 -6.27
C GLN A 34 -3.31 -11.80 -5.71
N ILE A 35 -2.38 -12.70 -6.05
CA ILE A 35 -2.35 -14.07 -5.51
C ILE A 35 -2.12 -14.05 -3.98
N LEU A 36 -1.26 -13.15 -3.49
CA LEU A 36 -0.93 -13.03 -2.07
C LEU A 36 -1.95 -12.17 -1.28
N GLY A 37 -2.90 -11.52 -1.95
CA GLY A 37 -3.85 -10.59 -1.32
C GLY A 37 -3.20 -9.28 -0.83
N ASN A 38 -2.06 -8.89 -1.41
CA ASN A 38 -1.34 -7.67 -1.07
C ASN A 38 -1.66 -6.54 -2.06
N ASN A 39 -1.32 -5.30 -1.69
CA ASN A 39 -1.34 -4.19 -2.64
C ASN A 39 -0.22 -4.32 -3.68
N GLU A 40 -0.36 -3.60 -4.79
CA GLU A 40 0.66 -3.57 -5.84
C GLU A 40 1.90 -2.81 -5.38
N CYS A 41 3.03 -3.51 -5.37
CA CYS A 41 4.37 -2.96 -5.12
C CYS A 41 4.43 -1.95 -3.95
N PHE A 42 5.06 -0.80 -4.18
CA PHE A 42 5.16 0.32 -3.24
C PHE A 42 4.04 1.36 -3.45
N GLU A 43 3.04 1.06 -4.27
CA GLU A 43 2.00 2.02 -4.59
C GLU A 43 1.03 2.20 -3.41
N PRO A 44 0.48 3.41 -3.20
CA PRO A 44 -0.66 3.58 -2.30
C PRO A 44 -1.90 2.86 -2.82
N TYR A 45 -2.86 2.59 -1.93
CA TYR A 45 -4.13 2.01 -2.33
C TYR A 45 -4.89 2.96 -3.28
N THR A 46 -5.24 2.46 -4.47
CA THR A 46 -5.99 3.22 -5.48
C THR A 46 -7.43 3.49 -5.07
N SER A 47 -8.05 2.54 -4.37
CA SER A 47 -9.40 2.60 -3.83
C SER A 47 -9.48 1.69 -2.61
N ASN A 48 -10.28 2.01 -1.57
CA ASN A 48 -10.49 1.06 -0.47
C ASN A 48 -11.50 -0.06 -0.81
N ILE A 49 -12.10 -0.01 -2.01
CA ILE A 49 -13.02 -1.03 -2.52
C ILE A 49 -12.65 -1.44 -3.95
N TYR A 50 -12.63 -2.73 -4.20
CA TYR A 50 -12.23 -3.34 -5.46
C TYR A 50 -13.34 -4.23 -5.99
N THR A 51 -13.53 -4.23 -7.30
CA THR A 51 -14.46 -5.16 -7.96
C THR A 51 -13.64 -6.28 -8.59
N HIS A 52 -13.89 -7.52 -8.16
CA HIS A 52 -13.38 -8.71 -8.81
C HIS A 52 -14.47 -9.29 -9.72
N CYS A 53 -14.21 -9.31 -11.03
CA CYS A 53 -15.06 -10.00 -12.00
C CYS A 53 -14.67 -11.47 -12.06
N ILE A 54 -15.59 -12.37 -11.71
CA ILE A 54 -15.45 -13.82 -11.89
C ILE A 54 -16.52 -14.34 -12.86
N LEU A 55 -16.37 -15.57 -13.35
CA LEU A 55 -17.30 -16.20 -14.31
C LEU A 55 -18.76 -16.21 -13.82
N THR A 56 -18.98 -16.17 -12.50
CA THR A 56 -20.30 -16.21 -11.86
C THR A 56 -20.86 -14.83 -11.47
N GLY A 57 -20.13 -13.73 -11.75
CA GLY A 57 -20.58 -12.37 -11.47
C GLY A 57 -19.47 -11.42 -10.98
N GLU A 58 -19.86 -10.20 -10.62
CA GLU A 58 -18.97 -9.19 -10.04
C GLU A 58 -19.09 -9.17 -8.51
N PHE A 59 -17.96 -9.26 -7.83
CA PHE A 59 -17.90 -9.24 -6.37
C PHE A 59 -17.12 -8.02 -5.89
N GLN A 60 -17.76 -7.22 -5.05
CA GLN A 60 -17.11 -6.08 -4.40
C GLN A 60 -16.40 -6.53 -3.14
N VAL A 61 -15.09 -6.33 -3.10
CA VAL A 61 -14.20 -6.66 -1.98
C VAL A 61 -13.68 -5.36 -1.38
N VAL A 62 -13.89 -5.19 -0.08
CA VAL A 62 -13.35 -4.05 0.68
C VAL A 62 -11.97 -4.42 1.20
N CYS A 63 -11.07 -3.44 1.31
CA CYS A 63 -9.77 -3.62 1.92
C CYS A 63 -9.91 -4.34 3.29
N PRO A 64 -9.27 -5.50 3.49
CA PRO A 64 -9.51 -6.34 4.67
C PRO A 64 -9.08 -5.63 5.96
N TRP A 65 -8.03 -4.81 5.90
CA TRP A 65 -7.54 -4.01 7.01
C TRP A 65 -8.58 -2.99 7.45
N LEU A 66 -9.15 -2.26 6.49
CA LEU A 66 -10.19 -1.28 6.75
C LEU A 66 -11.44 -1.93 7.34
N LEU A 67 -11.86 -3.06 6.76
CA LEU A 67 -13.02 -3.80 7.24
C LEU A 67 -12.84 -4.20 8.72
N CYS A 68 -11.66 -4.73 9.07
CA CYS A 68 -11.33 -5.11 10.45
C CYS A 68 -11.42 -3.91 11.40
N GLU A 69 -10.90 -2.75 11.00
CA GLU A 69 -10.92 -1.55 11.81
C GLU A 69 -12.34 -0.99 11.99
N LEU A 70 -13.15 -0.94 10.93
CA LEU A 70 -14.55 -0.52 11.00
C LEU A 70 -15.40 -1.47 11.86
N VAL A 71 -15.16 -2.78 11.78
CA VAL A 71 -15.82 -3.78 12.65
C VAL A 71 -15.41 -3.58 14.11
N THR A 72 -14.13 -3.35 14.38
CA THR A 72 -13.61 -3.09 15.73
C THR A 72 -14.21 -1.82 16.34
N LEU A 73 -14.45 -0.80 15.52
CA LEU A 73 -15.11 0.45 15.93
C LEU A 73 -16.64 0.32 16.01
N GLY A 74 -17.22 -0.81 15.61
CA GLY A 74 -18.68 -0.99 15.55
C GLY A 74 -19.36 -0.12 14.50
N LEU A 75 -18.63 0.34 13.49
CA LEU A 75 -19.11 1.24 12.43
C LEU A 75 -19.45 0.51 11.13
N TRP A 76 -19.24 -0.81 11.08
CA TRP A 76 -19.50 -1.60 9.88
C TRP A 76 -20.98 -2.00 9.77
N ASP A 77 -21.67 -1.41 8.80
CA ASP A 77 -23.02 -1.77 8.39
C ASP A 77 -23.17 -1.74 6.84
N ASP A 78 -24.30 -2.24 6.33
CA ASP A 78 -24.59 -2.22 4.89
C ASP A 78 -24.66 -0.78 4.33
N ASN A 79 -25.05 0.18 5.16
CA ASN A 79 -25.09 1.60 4.77
C ASN A 79 -23.66 2.14 4.58
N MET A 80 -22.73 1.84 5.47
CA MET A 80 -21.33 2.21 5.39
C MET A 80 -20.71 1.66 4.12
N LYS A 81 -20.97 0.39 3.80
CA LYS A 81 -20.54 -0.22 2.54
C LYS A 81 -21.05 0.59 1.34
N ASN A 82 -22.34 0.92 1.31
CA ASN A 82 -22.95 1.72 0.24
C ASN A 82 -22.37 3.14 0.16
N MET A 83 -22.06 3.76 1.31
CA MET A 83 -21.43 5.08 1.36
C MET A 83 -20.01 5.06 0.79
N ILE A 84 -19.21 4.04 1.13
CA ILE A 84 -17.86 3.86 0.57
C ILE A 84 -17.94 3.66 -0.95
N ILE A 85 -18.91 2.87 -1.44
CA ILE A 85 -19.17 2.70 -2.88
C ILE A 85 -19.54 4.03 -3.54
N ALA A 86 -20.47 4.79 -2.94
CA ALA A 86 -20.91 6.08 -3.46
C ALA A 86 -19.78 7.12 -3.53
N HIS A 87 -18.78 7.00 -2.67
CA HIS A 87 -17.57 7.82 -2.67
C HIS A 87 -16.39 7.18 -3.43
N ASN A 88 -16.65 6.20 -4.30
CA ASN A 88 -15.63 5.53 -5.13
C ASN A 88 -14.44 4.99 -4.31
N GLY A 89 -14.71 4.46 -3.11
CA GLY A 89 -13.68 3.92 -2.22
C GLY A 89 -12.98 4.96 -1.33
N SER A 90 -13.33 6.23 -1.44
CA SER A 90 -12.87 7.27 -0.52
C SER A 90 -13.69 7.26 0.76
N MET A 91 -13.01 7.47 1.89
CA MET A 91 -13.65 7.59 3.21
C MET A 91 -13.61 9.00 3.79
N GLN A 92 -12.99 9.96 3.10
CA GLN A 92 -12.77 11.30 3.64
C GLN A 92 -14.09 12.02 3.93
N ASN A 93 -15.08 11.81 3.06
CA ASN A 93 -16.38 12.48 3.12
C ASN A 93 -17.40 11.79 4.03
N ILE A 94 -17.04 10.67 4.68
CA ILE A 94 -17.96 9.94 5.55
C ILE A 94 -17.86 10.48 6.99
N PRO A 95 -18.88 11.17 7.54
CA PRO A 95 -18.76 11.88 8.82
C PRO A 95 -18.66 10.94 10.04
N SER A 96 -19.16 9.70 9.93
CA SER A 96 -19.13 8.71 11.03
C SER A 96 -17.75 8.12 11.31
N ILE A 97 -16.80 8.26 10.37
CA ILE A 97 -15.46 7.70 10.52
C ILE A 97 -14.53 8.71 11.21
N PRO A 98 -13.79 8.31 12.27
CA PRO A 98 -12.83 9.19 12.94
C PRO A 98 -11.73 9.71 12.01
N THR A 99 -11.20 10.90 12.32
CA THR A 99 -10.14 11.55 11.53
C THR A 99 -8.86 10.72 11.43
N ASP A 100 -8.56 9.95 12.48
CA ASP A 100 -7.33 9.17 12.58
C ASP A 100 -7.37 7.99 11.60
N VAL A 101 -8.51 7.31 11.53
CA VAL A 101 -8.78 6.24 10.55
C VAL A 101 -8.72 6.80 9.13
N LYS A 102 -9.35 7.95 8.89
CA LYS A 102 -9.29 8.65 7.59
C LYS A 102 -7.88 9.03 7.18
N ALA A 103 -6.99 9.31 8.12
CA ALA A 103 -5.60 9.66 7.84
C ALA A 103 -4.80 8.45 7.33
N ILE A 104 -5.11 7.25 7.83
CA ILE A 104 -4.47 5.98 7.45
C ILE A 104 -4.93 5.51 6.08
N TYR A 105 -6.25 5.47 5.85
CA TYR A 105 -6.85 4.89 4.65
C TYR A 105 -7.06 5.89 3.50
N LYS A 106 -6.09 6.77 3.30
CA LYS A 106 -6.09 7.69 2.16
C LYS A 106 -5.89 6.95 0.86
N THR A 107 -6.71 7.27 -0.13
CA THR A 107 -6.51 6.76 -1.49
C THR A 107 -5.37 7.52 -2.18
N ILE A 108 -4.83 6.97 -3.27
CA ILE A 108 -3.77 7.61 -4.07
C ILE A 108 -4.16 9.03 -4.54
N TRP A 109 -5.46 9.25 -4.77
CA TRP A 109 -6.03 10.53 -5.19
C TRP A 109 -6.02 11.59 -4.08
N GLU A 110 -5.94 11.15 -2.83
CA GLU A 110 -5.94 12.01 -1.63
C GLU A 110 -4.51 12.28 -1.12
N ILE A 111 -3.52 11.58 -1.67
CA ILE A 111 -2.11 11.69 -1.29
C ILE A 111 -1.40 12.68 -2.23
N SER A 112 -0.57 13.54 -1.63
CA SER A 112 0.26 14.46 -2.40
C SER A 112 1.29 13.70 -3.23
N GLN A 113 1.23 13.83 -4.55
CA GLN A 113 2.16 13.18 -5.47
C GLN A 113 3.62 13.63 -5.26
N LYS A 114 3.83 14.86 -4.76
CA LYS A 114 5.16 15.31 -4.35
C LYS A 114 5.74 14.43 -3.24
N LYS A 115 4.94 14.08 -2.24
CA LYS A 115 5.39 13.20 -1.15
C LYS A 115 5.73 11.80 -1.66
N VAL A 116 4.96 11.28 -2.61
CA VAL A 116 5.27 9.98 -3.24
C VAL A 116 6.62 10.03 -3.94
N LEU A 117 6.92 11.12 -4.66
CA LEU A 117 8.21 11.32 -5.30
C LEU A 117 9.36 11.45 -4.29
N ASP A 118 9.15 12.21 -3.21
CA ASP A 118 10.15 12.38 -2.15
C ASP A 118 10.49 11.02 -1.50
N LEU A 119 9.47 10.20 -1.18
CA LEU A 119 9.66 8.84 -0.64
C LEU A 119 10.34 7.90 -1.63
N ALA A 120 10.02 8.00 -2.92
CA ALA A 120 10.68 7.23 -3.96
C ALA A 120 12.16 7.62 -4.11
N ALA A 121 12.49 8.91 -3.96
CA ALA A 121 13.87 9.38 -3.97
C ALA A 121 14.66 8.87 -2.75
N ASP A 122 14.05 8.87 -1.56
CA ASP A 122 14.65 8.34 -0.34
C ASP A 122 14.96 6.84 -0.47
N GLN A 123 14.04 6.06 -1.02
CA GLN A 123 14.25 4.63 -1.29
C GLN A 123 15.29 4.41 -2.40
N GLY A 124 15.31 5.26 -3.43
CA GLY A 124 16.21 5.18 -4.57
C GLY A 124 17.69 5.19 -4.19
N ALA A 125 18.06 5.78 -3.04
CA ALA A 125 19.43 5.73 -2.52
C ALA A 125 19.96 4.32 -2.23
N PHE A 126 19.07 3.32 -2.12
CA PHE A 126 19.40 1.93 -1.78
C PHE A 126 19.07 0.93 -2.91
N ILE A 127 18.71 1.41 -4.10
CA ILE A 127 18.36 0.59 -5.27
C ILE A 127 19.51 0.67 -6.29
N CYS A 128 20.00 -0.49 -6.75
CA CYS A 128 21.07 -0.61 -7.73
C CYS A 128 20.80 -1.72 -8.75
#